data_AF-A0A958JYT8-F1
#
_entry.id   AF-A0A958JYT8-F1
#
_cell.length_a   1.000
_cell.length_b   1.000
_cell.length_c   1.000
_cell.angle_alpha   90.00
_cell.angle_beta   90.00
_cell.angle_gamma   90.00
#
_symmetry.space_group_name_H-M   'P 1'
#
loop_
_entity.id
_entity.type
_entity.pdbx_description
1 polymer ?
#
loop_
_entity_poly.entity_id
_entity_poly.type
_entity_poly.pdbx_seq_one_letter_code
_entity_poly.pdbx_strand_id
1 'polypeptide(L)'
;RSSIFDNRASGPGTVGGGLYLSGSASLVENSTFSNNTSNGVAGGIYNATTLSVVNSTFVDNDSFSDGAAIYSSGSTTLANTSISESFLSNSCFPTPNFTSGGHNIENGNTCNLIGIGDQVDVDSKLDILKDVGGLSLTHVPLINSPLIDAGDDGACPPVDQRGVARAFDGDQDGTATCDIGAVEFNDFCPEDAAKIYPGVCGCGTPDADSDGDGTLNCNDQCASDPGKTAPGACGCGIADTDSNSNGLADCFANEELKQYLDTLAVHAGTLKQITSNTKKKKKKAIRAAKKAIKALIEEMGAFSLNASGASLTASDVTVLELTTDVTKKLKKAIKLNHAQFKKRKKRAQKAITNFLALLGF
;
A
#
# COMPACT_ATOMS: atom_id res chain seq x y z
N ARG A 1 8.13 -27.47 19.81
CA ARG A 1 7.91 -26.19 19.11
C ARG A 1 6.43 -25.81 19.09
N SER A 2 6.08 -24.80 19.87
CA SER A 2 4.74 -24.24 19.97
C SER A 2 4.84 -22.80 20.50
N SER A 3 3.79 -22.01 20.28
CA SER A 3 3.62 -20.75 20.99
C SER A 3 2.56 -20.92 22.06
N ILE A 4 2.97 -20.71 23.30
CA ILE A 4 2.13 -20.74 24.48
C ILE A 4 2.02 -19.29 24.92
N PHE A 5 0.87 -18.65 24.70
CA PHE A 5 0.71 -17.24 24.98
C PHE A 5 -0.69 -16.87 25.47
N ASP A 6 -0.77 -15.74 26.17
CA ASP A 6 -2.01 -15.18 26.75
C ASP A 6 -2.78 -16.14 27.68
N ASN A 7 -2.11 -17.16 28.22
CA ASN A 7 -2.73 -18.06 29.18
C ASN A 7 -2.71 -17.44 30.57
N ARG A 8 -3.77 -17.66 31.36
CA ARG A 8 -3.91 -17.10 32.69
C ARG A 8 -4.36 -18.14 33.71
N ALA A 9 -3.51 -18.40 34.70
CA ALA A 9 -3.86 -19.19 35.87
C ALA A 9 -4.32 -18.26 37.02
N SER A 10 -5.64 -18.20 37.24
CA SER A 10 -6.26 -17.28 38.21
C SER A 10 -6.84 -18.00 39.44
N GLY A 11 -6.60 -17.44 40.62
CA GLY A 11 -7.06 -17.98 41.91
C GLY A 11 -5.92 -18.12 42.93
N PRO A 12 -6.23 -18.31 44.22
CA PRO A 12 -5.21 -18.54 45.24
C PRO A 12 -4.50 -19.89 44.99
N GLY A 13 -3.17 -19.87 44.95
CA GLY A 13 -2.34 -21.07 44.79
C GLY A 13 -2.24 -21.62 43.37
N THR A 14 -2.64 -20.85 42.35
CA THR A 14 -2.46 -21.25 40.94
C THR A 14 -1.01 -21.12 40.51
N VAL A 15 -0.60 -22.00 39.58
CA VAL A 15 0.77 -22.10 39.10
C VAL A 15 0.81 -22.50 37.63
N GLY A 16 1.82 -22.06 36.90
CA GLY A 16 2.04 -22.46 35.50
C GLY A 16 0.99 -21.88 34.57
N GLY A 17 0.99 -20.55 34.43
CA GLY A 17 0.08 -19.82 33.53
C GLY A 17 0.09 -20.39 32.12
N GLY A 18 1.29 -20.63 31.55
CA GLY A 18 1.46 -21.30 30.27
C GLY A 18 1.49 -22.82 30.36
N LEU A 19 2.32 -23.38 31.25
CA LEU A 19 2.54 -24.83 31.35
C LEU A 19 2.83 -25.28 32.78
N TYR A 20 2.25 -26.41 33.17
CA TYR A 20 2.49 -27.07 34.46
C TYR A 20 3.04 -28.48 34.26
N LEU A 21 4.24 -28.75 34.76
CA LEU A 21 4.96 -30.02 34.63
C LEU A 21 5.07 -30.73 35.99
N SER A 22 4.50 -31.93 36.10
CA SER A 22 4.46 -32.74 37.34
C SER A 22 4.77 -34.23 37.16
N GLY A 23 5.25 -34.62 35.96
CA GLY A 23 5.50 -36.01 35.59
C GLY A 23 6.99 -36.35 35.40
N SER A 24 7.32 -36.91 34.23
CA SER A 24 8.70 -37.26 33.86
C SER A 24 9.50 -36.06 33.37
N ALA A 25 10.80 -36.28 33.13
CA ALA A 25 11.65 -35.27 32.51
C ALA A 25 11.05 -34.76 31.19
N SER A 26 11.14 -33.44 30.98
CA SER A 26 10.50 -32.75 29.86
C SER A 26 11.53 -31.94 29.07
N LEU A 27 11.32 -31.86 27.76
CA LEU A 27 12.08 -31.02 26.84
C LEU A 27 11.16 -29.93 26.27
N VAL A 28 11.56 -28.68 26.42
CA VAL A 28 10.97 -27.54 25.75
C VAL A 28 11.99 -27.05 24.74
N GLU A 29 11.68 -27.23 23.46
CA GLU A 29 12.56 -26.92 22.36
C GLU A 29 11.84 -26.05 21.32
N ASN A 30 12.52 -25.03 20.79
CA ASN A 30 12.01 -24.19 19.69
C ASN A 30 10.63 -23.61 19.99
N SER A 31 10.42 -23.13 21.21
CA SER A 31 9.09 -22.73 21.68
C SER A 31 9.10 -21.31 22.23
N THR A 32 8.00 -20.61 21.99
CA THR A 32 7.77 -19.25 22.50
C THR A 32 6.76 -19.30 23.64
N PHE A 33 7.10 -18.69 24.77
CA PHE A 33 6.20 -18.42 25.89
C PHE A 33 6.05 -16.91 26.01
N SER A 34 4.85 -16.39 25.74
CA SER A 34 4.63 -14.94 25.71
C SER A 34 3.40 -14.52 26.51
N ASN A 35 3.52 -13.50 27.35
CA ASN A 35 2.37 -12.92 28.06
C ASN A 35 1.50 -13.92 28.85
N ASN A 36 2.11 -15.01 29.36
CA ASN A 36 1.40 -15.94 30.23
C ASN A 36 1.47 -15.45 31.68
N THR A 37 0.37 -15.56 32.40
CA THR A 37 0.23 -14.95 33.74
C THR A 37 -0.25 -15.94 34.79
N SER A 38 0.25 -15.79 36.02
CA SER A 38 -0.20 -16.56 37.19
C SER A 38 -0.37 -15.67 38.42
N ASN A 39 -1.50 -15.83 39.13
CA ASN A 39 -1.72 -15.17 40.42
C ASN A 39 -0.85 -15.76 41.56
N GLY A 40 -0.19 -16.90 41.34
CA GLY A 40 0.78 -17.47 42.27
C GLY A 40 2.20 -17.33 41.72
N VAL A 41 2.82 -18.47 41.42
CA VAL A 41 4.15 -18.54 40.79
C VAL A 41 4.04 -19.04 39.35
N ALA A 42 5.11 -18.94 38.56
CA ALA A 42 5.16 -19.44 37.18
C ALA A 42 4.11 -18.84 36.25
N GLY A 43 4.41 -17.66 35.69
CA GLY A 43 3.65 -17.13 34.55
C GLY A 43 3.80 -18.02 33.33
N GLY A 44 5.03 -18.31 32.93
CA GLY A 44 5.37 -19.21 31.83
C GLY A 44 5.24 -20.69 32.23
N ILE A 45 6.27 -21.24 32.88
CA ILE A 45 6.36 -22.68 33.20
C ILE A 45 6.49 -22.89 34.70
N TYR A 46 5.65 -23.76 35.25
CA TYR A 46 5.88 -24.38 36.55
C TYR A 46 6.49 -25.76 36.35
N ASN A 47 7.71 -25.97 36.85
CA ASN A 47 8.43 -27.22 36.78
C ASN A 47 8.54 -27.90 38.16
N ALA A 48 7.95 -29.09 38.30
CA ALA A 48 8.17 -30.00 39.44
C ALA A 48 8.98 -31.25 39.08
N THR A 49 9.73 -31.20 37.99
CA THR A 49 10.45 -32.33 37.38
C THR A 49 11.86 -31.91 36.94
N THR A 50 12.52 -32.72 36.12
CA THR A 50 13.71 -32.28 35.37
C THR A 50 13.28 -31.67 34.03
N LEU A 51 13.60 -30.41 33.81
CA LEU A 51 13.27 -29.67 32.59
C LEU A 51 14.56 -29.29 31.84
N SER A 52 14.62 -29.58 30.55
CA SER A 52 15.59 -29.00 29.64
C SER A 52 14.86 -28.02 28.73
N VAL A 53 15.37 -26.79 28.66
CA VAL A 53 14.89 -25.74 27.76
C VAL A 53 16.02 -25.41 26.80
N VAL A 54 15.76 -25.57 25.51
CA VAL A 54 16.72 -25.37 24.44
C VAL A 54 16.10 -24.47 23.38
N ASN A 55 16.85 -23.48 22.90
CA ASN A 55 16.44 -22.64 21.77
C ASN A 55 14.98 -22.17 21.91
N SER A 56 14.66 -21.52 23.03
CA SER A 56 13.30 -21.09 23.35
C SER A 56 13.30 -19.63 23.82
N THR A 57 12.16 -18.98 23.73
CA THR A 57 12.02 -17.54 23.99
C THR A 57 10.90 -17.30 25.00
N PHE A 58 11.19 -16.61 26.09
CA PHE A 58 10.25 -16.24 27.14
C PHE A 58 10.16 -14.71 27.20
N VAL A 59 9.02 -14.14 26.85
CA VAL A 59 8.80 -12.68 26.80
C VAL A 59 7.53 -12.33 27.58
N ASP A 60 7.56 -11.26 28.37
CA ASP A 60 6.39 -10.71 29.07
C ASP A 60 5.58 -11.72 29.92
N ASN A 61 6.16 -12.84 30.33
CA ASN A 61 5.49 -13.76 31.24
C ASN A 61 5.53 -13.17 32.66
N ASP A 62 4.41 -13.25 33.38
CA ASP A 62 4.27 -12.54 34.65
C ASP A 62 3.71 -13.41 35.79
N SER A 63 4.13 -13.13 37.01
CA SER A 63 3.63 -13.79 38.21
C SER A 63 3.57 -12.83 39.39
N PHE A 64 2.61 -13.04 40.29
CA PHE A 64 2.47 -12.19 41.49
C PHE A 64 3.54 -12.44 42.55
N SER A 65 4.21 -13.61 42.53
CA SER A 65 5.24 -13.96 43.51
C SER A 65 6.62 -14.03 42.85
N ASP A 66 6.95 -15.15 42.20
CA ASP A 66 8.27 -15.43 41.62
C ASP A 66 8.19 -16.48 40.51
N GLY A 67 9.25 -16.53 39.69
CA GLY A 67 9.39 -17.45 38.58
C GLY A 67 8.52 -17.04 37.41
N ALA A 68 8.46 -15.75 37.08
CA ALA A 68 7.56 -15.20 36.07
C ALA A 68 7.67 -15.95 34.73
N ALA A 69 8.89 -16.17 34.25
CA ALA A 69 9.16 -17.05 33.11
C ALA A 69 9.12 -18.52 33.53
N ILE A 70 9.91 -18.91 34.52
CA ILE A 70 10.02 -20.30 34.99
C ILE A 70 10.13 -20.35 36.51
N TYR A 71 9.20 -21.06 37.14
CA TYR A 71 9.35 -21.52 38.52
C TYR A 71 9.78 -22.99 38.53
N SER A 72 10.89 -23.35 39.19
CA SER A 72 11.43 -24.71 39.20
C SER A 72 11.54 -25.27 40.62
N SER A 73 10.57 -26.09 41.03
CA SER A 73 10.68 -26.93 42.24
C SER A 73 11.50 -28.21 42.02
N GLY A 74 11.67 -28.63 40.76
CA GLY A 74 12.67 -29.61 40.35
C GLY A 74 13.94 -28.94 39.79
N SER A 75 14.60 -29.54 38.82
CA SER A 75 15.82 -28.99 38.18
C SER A 75 15.53 -28.47 36.77
N THR A 76 16.07 -27.32 36.40
CA THR A 76 15.96 -26.75 35.05
C THR A 76 17.34 -26.51 34.45
N THR A 77 17.55 -26.95 33.21
CA THR A 77 18.73 -26.62 32.40
C THR A 77 18.32 -25.73 31.24
N LEU A 78 19.03 -24.61 31.04
CA LEU A 78 18.80 -23.67 29.95
C LEU A 78 19.99 -23.70 28.99
N ALA A 79 19.75 -23.81 27.69
CA ALA A 79 20.77 -23.61 26.65
C ALA A 79 20.19 -22.86 25.46
N ASN A 80 20.97 -21.98 24.83
CA ASN A 80 20.51 -21.19 23.68
C ASN A 80 19.15 -20.50 23.91
N THR A 81 18.81 -20.12 25.14
CA THR A 81 17.46 -19.67 25.50
C THR A 81 17.46 -18.20 25.91
N SER A 82 16.45 -17.47 25.43
CA SER A 82 16.22 -16.06 25.78
C SER A 82 15.10 -15.95 26.83
N ILE A 83 15.39 -15.24 27.92
CA ILE A 83 14.43 -14.98 29.00
C ILE A 83 14.37 -13.48 29.28
N SER A 84 13.20 -12.88 29.08
CA SER A 84 12.92 -11.52 29.50
C SER A 84 12.48 -11.46 30.98
N GLU A 85 12.90 -10.41 31.67
CA GLU A 85 12.49 -10.05 33.01
C GLU A 85 11.00 -9.72 33.07
N SER A 86 10.38 -10.11 34.18
CA SER A 86 9.09 -9.55 34.59
C SER A 86 9.32 -8.25 35.36
N PHE A 87 8.39 -7.30 35.22
CA PHE A 87 8.40 -6.04 35.96
C PHE A 87 8.10 -6.20 37.46
N LEU A 88 7.58 -7.35 37.89
CA LEU A 88 7.01 -7.53 39.23
C LEU A 88 7.69 -8.62 40.06
N SER A 89 8.44 -9.53 39.43
CA SER A 89 8.99 -10.71 40.10
C SER A 89 10.22 -11.28 39.39
N ASN A 90 10.97 -12.17 40.05
CA ASN A 90 12.09 -12.85 39.41
C ASN A 90 11.61 -13.70 38.24
N SER A 91 12.25 -13.63 37.08
CA SER A 91 11.87 -14.45 35.92
C SER A 91 12.17 -15.92 36.13
N CYS A 92 13.32 -16.25 36.71
CA CYS A 92 13.68 -17.60 37.14
C CYS A 92 13.72 -17.71 38.66
N PHE A 93 13.05 -18.72 39.22
CA PHE A 93 13.06 -18.94 40.67
C PHE A 93 12.69 -20.39 41.07
N PRO A 94 13.17 -20.92 42.21
CA PRO A 94 14.27 -20.43 43.03
C PRO A 94 15.65 -20.81 42.46
N THR A 95 16.67 -20.02 42.78
CA THR A 95 18.05 -20.48 42.70
C THR A 95 18.37 -21.38 43.92
N PRO A 96 19.18 -22.45 43.78
CA PRO A 96 20.07 -22.80 42.67
C PRO A 96 19.49 -23.83 41.67
N ASN A 97 18.16 -23.92 41.50
CA ASN A 97 17.55 -24.98 40.70
C ASN A 97 17.73 -24.82 39.17
N PHE A 98 18.52 -23.83 38.75
CA PHE A 98 18.82 -23.52 37.36
C PHE A 98 20.30 -23.80 37.08
N THR A 99 20.55 -24.55 36.01
CA THR A 99 21.88 -24.83 35.48
C THR A 99 21.97 -24.25 34.07
N SER A 100 22.96 -23.41 33.82
CA SER A 100 23.24 -22.94 32.46
C SER A 100 24.04 -23.98 31.68
N GLY A 101 23.53 -24.34 30.52
CA GLY A 101 24.24 -25.06 29.45
C GLY A 101 25.05 -24.14 28.53
N GLY A 102 24.96 -22.82 28.73
CA GLY A 102 25.63 -21.80 27.92
C GLY A 102 24.74 -21.16 26.85
N HIS A 103 25.22 -20.01 26.37
CA HIS A 103 24.66 -19.23 25.26
C HIS A 103 23.18 -18.85 25.51
N ASN A 104 22.84 -18.59 26.77
CA ASN A 104 21.55 -18.04 27.15
C ASN A 104 21.64 -16.53 27.26
N ILE A 105 20.49 -15.86 27.18
CA ILE A 105 20.41 -14.43 27.46
C ILE A 105 19.28 -14.14 28.44
N GLU A 106 19.55 -13.26 29.39
CA GLU A 106 18.51 -12.61 30.18
C GLU A 106 18.78 -11.10 30.29
N ASN A 107 17.71 -10.30 30.28
CA ASN A 107 17.80 -8.84 30.49
C ASN A 107 17.71 -8.45 31.98
N GLY A 108 18.03 -9.42 32.83
CA GLY A 108 18.07 -9.32 34.28
C GLY A 108 19.20 -10.14 34.85
N ASN A 109 19.00 -10.69 36.04
CA ASN A 109 19.98 -11.60 36.66
C ASN A 109 19.32 -12.56 37.66
N THR A 110 18.42 -13.41 37.16
CA THR A 110 17.60 -14.30 37.99
C THR A 110 17.82 -15.78 37.69
N CYS A 111 18.32 -16.11 36.50
CA CYS A 111 18.42 -17.48 36.01
C CYS A 111 19.76 -18.16 36.33
N ASN A 112 20.68 -17.48 37.02
CA ASN A 112 22.02 -17.99 37.37
C ASN A 112 22.80 -18.41 36.10
N LEU A 113 22.80 -17.56 35.10
CA LEU A 113 23.52 -17.77 33.85
C LEU A 113 25.02 -17.55 34.06
N ILE A 114 25.79 -18.64 34.03
CA ILE A 114 27.23 -18.69 34.31
C ILE A 114 28.00 -19.54 33.28
N GLY A 115 27.30 -20.04 32.26
CA GLY A 115 27.86 -20.83 31.18
C GLY A 115 28.64 -19.99 30.18
N ILE A 116 29.39 -20.66 29.31
CA ILE A 116 30.06 -19.99 28.19
C ILE A 116 29.01 -19.32 27.29
N GLY A 117 29.32 -18.13 26.75
CA GLY A 117 28.44 -17.38 25.84
C GLY A 117 27.17 -16.82 26.48
N ASP A 118 26.94 -17.03 27.78
CA ASP A 118 25.80 -16.43 28.47
C ASP A 118 25.90 -14.89 28.51
N GLN A 119 24.75 -14.24 28.37
CA GLN A 119 24.59 -12.79 28.40
C GLN A 119 23.60 -12.41 29.51
N VAL A 120 24.07 -11.70 30.53
CA VAL A 120 23.29 -11.29 31.72
C VAL A 120 23.12 -9.77 31.72
N ASP A 121 21.95 -9.30 32.17
CA ASP A 121 21.56 -7.89 32.12
C ASP A 121 21.59 -7.30 30.70
N VAL A 122 21.24 -8.11 29.68
CA VAL A 122 21.22 -7.72 28.25
C VAL A 122 19.82 -7.86 27.64
N ASP A 123 19.29 -6.77 27.08
CA ASP A 123 18.04 -6.80 26.31
C ASP A 123 18.16 -7.66 25.05
N SER A 124 17.28 -8.67 24.93
CA SER A 124 17.22 -9.57 23.78
C SER A 124 16.78 -8.89 22.48
N LYS A 125 16.21 -7.67 22.51
CA LYS A 125 15.78 -6.90 21.33
C LYS A 125 14.96 -7.73 20.33
N LEU A 126 13.79 -8.17 20.78
CA LEU A 126 12.84 -8.94 20.00
C LEU A 126 11.74 -8.04 19.45
N ASP A 127 11.22 -8.37 18.27
CA ASP A 127 9.98 -7.79 17.72
C ASP A 127 8.75 -8.33 18.48
N ILE A 128 7.59 -7.73 18.28
CA ILE A 128 6.32 -8.17 18.88
C ILE A 128 5.93 -9.58 18.42
N LEU A 129 5.09 -10.25 19.22
CA LEU A 129 4.52 -11.54 18.85
C LEU A 129 3.59 -11.37 17.65
N LYS A 130 3.95 -11.94 16.49
CA LYS A 130 3.14 -11.86 15.27
C LYS A 130 3.32 -13.09 14.39
N ASP A 131 2.45 -13.23 13.40
CA ASP A 131 2.59 -14.26 12.37
C ASP A 131 3.66 -13.80 11.37
N VAL A 132 4.78 -14.51 11.34
CA VAL A 132 5.89 -14.29 10.40
C VAL A 132 6.17 -15.57 9.58
N GLY A 133 5.17 -16.45 9.47
CA GLY A 133 5.29 -17.76 8.86
C GLY A 133 5.55 -18.88 9.88
N GLY A 134 5.47 -20.13 9.40
CA GLY A 134 5.51 -21.32 10.25
C GLY A 134 4.11 -21.74 10.74
N LEU A 135 4.07 -22.46 11.87
CA LEU A 135 2.83 -23.03 12.43
C LEU A 135 2.26 -22.24 13.62
N SER A 136 2.96 -21.20 14.10
CA SER A 136 2.58 -20.45 15.30
C SER A 136 3.20 -19.05 15.29
N LEU A 137 2.59 -18.09 16.01
CA LEU A 137 3.13 -16.74 16.17
C LEU A 137 4.51 -16.76 16.85
N THR A 138 5.46 -15.90 16.47
CA THR A 138 6.80 -15.90 17.07
C THR A 138 7.31 -14.50 17.35
N HIS A 139 8.19 -14.37 18.35
CA HIS A 139 9.04 -13.19 18.52
C HIS A 139 10.30 -13.39 17.67
N VAL A 140 10.56 -12.48 16.73
CA VAL A 140 11.76 -12.53 15.87
C VAL A 140 12.82 -11.57 16.41
N PRO A 141 14.11 -11.94 16.42
CA PRO A 141 15.18 -10.99 16.67
C PRO A 141 15.06 -9.75 15.76
N LEU A 142 15.22 -8.56 16.35
CA LEU A 142 15.39 -7.34 15.56
C LEU A 142 16.79 -7.32 14.96
N ILE A 143 16.99 -6.53 13.90
CA ILE A 143 18.34 -6.31 13.34
C ILE A 143 19.30 -5.80 14.43
N ASN A 144 20.51 -6.35 14.48
CA ASN A 144 21.50 -6.11 15.54
C ASN A 144 21.03 -6.52 16.95
N SER A 145 20.11 -7.48 17.04
CA SER A 145 19.81 -8.17 18.29
C SER A 145 21.03 -8.95 18.78
N PRO A 146 21.33 -8.96 20.09
CA PRO A 146 22.39 -9.79 20.66
C PRO A 146 22.10 -11.31 20.61
N LEU A 147 20.93 -11.70 20.11
CA LEU A 147 20.57 -13.09 19.86
C LEU A 147 21.21 -13.63 18.58
N ILE A 148 21.47 -12.74 17.62
CA ILE A 148 21.89 -13.09 16.26
C ILE A 148 23.29 -13.70 16.31
N ASP A 149 23.45 -14.89 15.72
CA ASP A 149 24.69 -15.65 15.61
C ASP A 149 25.41 -15.87 16.97
N ALA A 150 24.65 -15.87 18.06
CA ALA A 150 25.18 -15.93 19.43
C ALA A 150 24.96 -17.29 20.12
N GLY A 151 24.30 -18.23 19.46
CA GLY A 151 23.98 -19.57 19.95
C GLY A 151 25.11 -20.59 19.75
N ASP A 152 25.03 -21.70 20.46
CA ASP A 152 25.94 -22.84 20.29
C ASP A 152 25.35 -23.81 19.24
N ASP A 153 25.99 -23.88 18.07
CA ASP A 153 25.64 -24.79 16.98
C ASP A 153 25.56 -26.26 17.43
N GLY A 154 26.38 -26.67 18.40
CA GLY A 154 26.39 -28.02 18.93
C GLY A 154 25.14 -28.38 19.73
N ALA A 155 24.47 -27.37 20.30
CA ALA A 155 23.23 -27.50 21.05
C ALA A 155 21.98 -27.15 20.20
N CYS A 156 22.16 -26.64 18.99
CA CYS A 156 21.07 -26.17 18.14
C CYS A 156 20.33 -27.31 17.42
N PRO A 157 18.97 -27.32 17.49
CA PRO A 157 18.16 -28.18 16.65
C PRO A 157 18.33 -27.84 15.14
N PRO A 158 18.08 -28.78 14.22
CA PRO A 158 18.32 -28.56 12.79
C PRO A 158 17.42 -27.47 12.17
N VAL A 159 16.26 -27.22 12.78
CA VAL A 159 15.32 -26.18 12.34
C VAL A 159 14.74 -25.46 13.54
N ASP A 160 14.31 -24.23 13.32
CA ASP A 160 13.68 -23.38 14.32
C ASP A 160 12.18 -23.68 14.51
N GLN A 161 11.48 -22.84 15.29
CA GLN A 161 10.04 -22.96 15.54
C GLN A 161 9.19 -22.93 14.26
N ARG A 162 9.63 -22.19 13.23
CA ARG A 162 8.94 -22.03 11.95
C ARG A 162 9.31 -23.14 10.96
N GLY A 163 10.38 -23.87 11.24
CA GLY A 163 10.94 -24.90 10.37
C GLY A 163 12.05 -24.39 9.45
N VAL A 164 12.59 -23.20 9.72
CA VAL A 164 13.73 -22.60 9.01
C VAL A 164 15.02 -23.23 9.54
N ALA A 165 16.00 -23.49 8.68
CA ALA A 165 17.31 -24.02 9.11
C ALA A 165 18.01 -23.01 10.02
N ARG A 166 18.70 -23.51 11.06
CA ARG A 166 19.34 -22.67 12.08
C ARG A 166 20.74 -22.18 11.75
N ALA A 167 21.52 -22.90 10.96
CA ALA A 167 22.84 -22.39 10.56
C ALA A 167 22.64 -21.33 9.47
N PHE A 168 22.54 -20.06 9.89
CA PHE A 168 22.50 -18.90 9.01
C PHE A 168 23.56 -17.88 9.47
N ASP A 169 24.01 -17.01 8.57
CA ASP A 169 24.97 -15.95 8.86
C ASP A 169 24.14 -14.66 8.97
N GLY A 170 23.51 -14.47 10.13
CA GLY A 170 22.51 -13.44 10.37
C GLY A 170 23.10 -12.03 10.49
N ASP A 171 24.35 -11.91 10.96
CA ASP A 171 25.10 -10.67 11.07
C ASP A 171 26.04 -10.39 9.87
N GLN A 172 26.17 -11.36 8.97
CA GLN A 172 26.94 -11.31 7.73
C GLN A 172 28.46 -11.14 7.95
N ASP A 173 28.99 -11.67 9.05
CA ASP A 173 30.43 -11.68 9.32
C ASP A 173 31.20 -12.77 8.54
N GLY A 174 30.48 -13.67 7.88
CA GLY A 174 31.01 -14.80 7.12
C GLY A 174 30.97 -16.14 7.88
N THR A 175 30.41 -16.17 9.09
CA THR A 175 30.30 -17.35 9.95
C THR A 175 28.84 -17.65 10.28
N ALA A 176 28.27 -18.66 9.61
CA ALA A 176 26.93 -19.11 9.95
C ALA A 176 26.92 -19.79 11.34
N THR A 177 26.21 -19.19 12.30
CA THR A 177 26.04 -19.66 13.68
C THR A 177 24.57 -19.56 14.03
N CYS A 178 24.01 -20.48 14.81
CA CYS A 178 22.60 -20.38 15.15
C CYS A 178 22.29 -19.27 16.15
N ASP A 179 21.06 -18.76 16.07
CA ASP A 179 20.56 -17.78 17.03
C ASP A 179 20.17 -18.37 18.40
N ILE A 180 20.33 -17.53 19.43
CA ILE A 180 19.70 -17.74 20.73
C ILE A 180 18.18 -17.53 20.60
N GLY A 181 17.38 -18.44 21.16
CA GLY A 181 15.93 -18.32 21.21
C GLY A 181 15.19 -19.22 20.22
N ALA A 182 13.88 -19.00 20.07
CA ALA A 182 12.96 -19.91 19.38
C ALA A 182 13.04 -19.90 17.85
N VAL A 183 13.55 -18.81 17.27
CA VAL A 183 13.60 -18.60 15.81
C VAL A 183 14.99 -18.16 15.36
N GLU A 184 15.27 -18.44 14.10
CA GLU A 184 16.49 -17.99 13.41
C GLU A 184 16.26 -16.64 12.72
N PHE A 185 17.17 -15.69 12.88
CA PHE A 185 17.15 -14.46 12.12
C PHE A 185 17.69 -14.72 10.72
N ASN A 186 16.95 -14.24 9.73
CA ASN A 186 17.39 -14.31 8.34
C ASN A 186 17.06 -12.97 7.69
N ASP A 187 18.10 -12.25 7.29
CA ASP A 187 17.96 -11.08 6.43
C ASP A 187 17.82 -11.55 4.98
N PHE A 188 16.59 -11.57 4.47
CA PHE A 188 16.31 -11.92 3.07
C PHE A 188 16.64 -10.77 2.10
N CYS A 189 17.11 -9.63 2.61
CA CYS A 189 17.51 -8.46 1.85
C CYS A 189 18.83 -7.88 2.40
N PRO A 190 19.92 -8.67 2.41
CA PRO A 190 21.17 -8.32 3.10
C PRO A 190 21.83 -7.02 2.61
N GLU A 191 21.57 -6.63 1.36
CA GLU A 191 22.09 -5.41 0.74
C GLU A 191 21.17 -4.18 0.92
N ASP A 192 20.03 -4.34 1.60
CA ASP A 192 19.06 -3.28 1.84
C ASP A 192 18.83 -3.07 3.34
N ALA A 193 19.61 -2.18 3.95
CA ALA A 193 19.48 -1.88 5.38
C ALA A 193 18.09 -1.36 5.82
N ALA A 194 17.23 -0.93 4.88
CA ALA A 194 15.86 -0.49 5.17
C ALA A 194 14.83 -1.62 5.10
N LYS A 195 15.22 -2.83 4.68
CA LYS A 195 14.29 -3.93 4.40
C LYS A 195 14.94 -5.27 4.71
N ILE A 196 14.29 -6.12 5.51
CA ILE A 196 14.79 -7.47 5.83
C ILE A 196 14.03 -8.60 5.12
N TYR A 197 12.91 -8.27 4.47
CA TYR A 197 12.12 -9.20 3.65
C TYR A 197 11.85 -8.55 2.29
N PRO A 198 11.99 -9.27 1.16
CA PRO A 198 11.81 -8.68 -0.17
C PRO A 198 10.42 -8.09 -0.41
N GLY A 199 9.38 -8.52 0.32
CA GLY A 199 8.03 -8.00 0.12
C GLY A 199 7.54 -8.19 -1.34
N VAL A 200 6.60 -7.35 -1.77
CA VAL A 200 6.06 -7.39 -3.13
C VAL A 200 6.99 -6.66 -4.10
N CYS A 201 7.59 -5.55 -3.65
CA CYS A 201 8.46 -4.71 -4.45
C CYS A 201 9.91 -5.22 -4.57
N GLY A 202 10.26 -6.34 -3.94
CA GLY A 202 11.64 -6.84 -3.86
C GLY A 202 12.54 -6.03 -2.91
N CYS A 203 13.79 -6.46 -2.74
CA CYS A 203 14.78 -5.68 -1.98
C CYS A 203 15.16 -4.37 -2.71
N GLY A 204 15.55 -3.35 -1.98
CA GLY A 204 15.95 -2.03 -2.48
C GLY A 204 14.78 -1.09 -2.81
N THR A 205 13.54 -1.58 -2.76
CA THR A 205 12.33 -0.80 -3.06
C THR A 205 11.30 -0.95 -1.93
N PRO A 206 10.87 0.14 -1.28
CA PRO A 206 9.85 0.08 -0.23
C PRO A 206 8.50 -0.42 -0.75
N ASP A 207 7.82 -1.25 0.03
CA ASP A 207 6.39 -1.59 -0.17
C ASP A 207 5.51 -0.44 0.33
N ALA A 208 5.67 0.74 -0.27
CA ALA A 208 4.87 1.92 0.02
C ALA A 208 3.68 2.02 -0.93
N ASP A 209 2.56 2.48 -0.40
CA ASP A 209 1.37 2.91 -1.13
C ASP A 209 1.16 4.39 -0.81
N SER A 210 1.58 5.26 -1.73
CA SER A 210 1.68 6.70 -1.47
C SER A 210 0.36 7.44 -1.52
N ASP A 211 -0.67 6.90 -2.19
CA ASP A 211 -1.99 7.52 -2.28
C ASP A 211 -3.10 6.71 -1.60
N GLY A 212 -2.83 5.48 -1.16
CA GLY A 212 -3.71 4.67 -0.34
C GLY A 212 -4.78 3.94 -1.14
N ASP A 213 -4.56 3.70 -2.43
CA ASP A 213 -5.52 3.01 -3.30
C ASP A 213 -5.44 1.48 -3.23
N GLY A 214 -4.43 0.95 -2.52
CA GLY A 214 -4.15 -0.46 -2.35
C GLY A 214 -3.13 -1.04 -3.33
N THR A 215 -2.64 -0.24 -4.28
CA THR A 215 -1.58 -0.60 -5.23
C THR A 215 -0.26 0.00 -4.78
N LEU A 216 0.73 -0.85 -4.51
CA LEU A 216 2.05 -0.37 -4.10
C LEU A 216 2.71 0.43 -5.22
N ASN A 217 3.44 1.48 -4.86
CA ASN A 217 4.13 2.39 -5.77
C ASN A 217 5.00 1.67 -6.83
N CYS A 218 5.61 0.54 -6.48
CA CYS A 218 6.42 -0.25 -7.42
C CYS A 218 5.61 -0.91 -8.55
N ASN A 219 4.31 -1.11 -8.31
CA ASN A 219 3.34 -1.67 -9.24
C ASN A 219 2.31 -0.63 -9.70
N ASP A 220 2.51 0.65 -9.37
CA ASP A 220 1.61 1.74 -9.69
C ASP A 220 2.26 2.75 -10.62
N GLN A 221 1.72 2.88 -11.84
CA GLN A 221 2.23 3.84 -12.83
C GLN A 221 1.74 5.28 -12.57
N CYS A 222 0.87 5.44 -11.58
CA CYS A 222 0.25 6.66 -11.10
C CYS A 222 0.22 6.70 -9.56
N ALA A 223 1.32 6.34 -8.90
CA ALA A 223 1.51 6.21 -7.44
C ALA A 223 1.15 7.41 -6.53
N SER A 224 0.55 8.47 -7.05
CA SER A 224 0.04 9.63 -6.31
C SER A 224 -1.41 9.99 -6.66
N ASP A 225 -2.07 9.16 -7.47
CA ASP A 225 -3.44 9.31 -7.92
C ASP A 225 -4.29 8.12 -7.44
N PRO A 226 -5.01 8.26 -6.30
CA PRO A 226 -5.75 7.15 -5.74
C PRO A 226 -6.99 6.73 -6.56
N GLY A 227 -7.27 7.42 -7.67
CA GLY A 227 -8.29 7.04 -8.63
C GLY A 227 -7.78 6.15 -9.76
N LYS A 228 -6.46 5.97 -9.92
CA LYS A 228 -5.87 5.33 -11.10
C LYS A 228 -4.52 4.66 -10.77
N THR A 229 -4.38 3.41 -11.18
CA THR A 229 -3.10 2.66 -11.14
C THR A 229 -2.29 2.73 -12.44
N ALA A 230 -2.89 3.34 -13.49
CA ALA A 230 -2.30 3.50 -14.81
C ALA A 230 -2.70 4.86 -15.44
N PRO A 231 -1.82 5.50 -16.24
CA PRO A 231 -2.07 6.85 -16.76
C PRO A 231 -3.32 7.00 -17.62
N GLY A 232 -3.86 5.94 -18.22
CA GLY A 232 -5.05 6.06 -19.07
C GLY A 232 -4.85 7.04 -20.25
N ALA A 233 -5.95 7.63 -20.74
CA ALA A 233 -5.91 8.56 -21.87
C ALA A 233 -5.53 9.98 -21.42
N CYS A 234 -5.99 10.41 -20.25
CA CYS A 234 -5.75 11.74 -19.70
C CYS A 234 -4.48 11.90 -18.86
N GLY A 235 -3.70 10.82 -18.67
CA GLY A 235 -2.59 10.80 -17.72
C GLY A 235 -3.04 10.59 -16.27
N CYS A 236 -2.09 10.58 -15.33
CA CYS A 236 -2.38 10.52 -13.90
C CYS A 236 -2.94 11.86 -13.38
N GLY A 237 -3.75 11.82 -12.33
CA GLY A 237 -4.38 12.96 -11.67
C GLY A 237 -5.62 13.52 -12.38
N ILE A 238 -6.00 12.93 -13.52
CA ILE A 238 -7.16 13.36 -14.32
C ILE A 238 -7.98 12.13 -14.71
N ALA A 239 -9.28 12.16 -14.38
CA ALA A 239 -10.21 11.10 -14.72
C ALA A 239 -10.43 10.99 -16.24
N ASP A 240 -10.51 9.77 -16.76
CA ASP A 240 -10.81 9.46 -18.17
C ASP A 240 -12.33 9.53 -18.47
N THR A 241 -13.06 10.43 -17.81
CA THR A 241 -14.51 10.58 -18.00
C THR A 241 -14.82 11.10 -19.39
N ASP A 242 -15.79 10.50 -20.06
CA ASP A 242 -16.42 11.01 -21.28
C ASP A 242 -17.86 11.43 -20.92
N SER A 243 -18.02 12.67 -20.49
CA SER A 243 -19.28 13.16 -19.94
C SER A 243 -20.38 13.28 -21.00
N ASN A 244 -20.02 13.41 -22.28
CA ASN A 244 -20.97 13.59 -23.37
C ASN A 244 -21.13 12.35 -24.26
N SER A 245 -20.42 11.26 -23.95
CA SER A 245 -20.46 9.97 -24.64
C SER A 245 -20.10 10.06 -26.14
N ASN A 246 -19.17 10.94 -26.51
CA ASN A 246 -18.71 11.10 -27.89
C ASN A 246 -17.53 10.16 -28.24
N GLY A 247 -17.02 9.38 -27.28
CA GLY A 247 -15.89 8.46 -27.45
C GLY A 247 -14.51 9.11 -27.22
N LEU A 248 -14.45 10.37 -26.77
CA LEU A 248 -13.23 11.07 -26.38
C LEU A 248 -13.33 11.48 -24.91
N ALA A 249 -12.31 11.21 -24.12
CA ALA A 249 -12.27 11.68 -22.74
C ALA A 249 -12.26 13.21 -22.68
N ASP A 250 -12.87 13.78 -21.63
CA ASP A 250 -13.10 15.22 -21.47
C ASP A 250 -11.81 16.05 -21.55
N CYS A 251 -10.66 15.47 -21.19
CA CYS A 251 -9.34 16.10 -21.31
C CYS A 251 -8.91 16.39 -22.77
N PHE A 252 -9.57 15.80 -23.77
CA PHE A 252 -9.32 16.02 -25.20
C PHE A 252 -10.34 16.93 -25.90
N ALA A 253 -11.30 17.52 -25.17
CA ALA A 253 -12.41 18.30 -25.73
C ALA A 253 -12.00 19.48 -26.64
N ASN A 254 -10.75 19.95 -26.57
CA ASN A 254 -10.25 21.02 -27.43
C ASN A 254 -9.96 20.59 -28.88
N GLU A 255 -9.70 19.31 -29.14
CA GLU A 255 -9.37 18.84 -30.50
C GLU A 255 -10.62 18.73 -31.39
N GLU A 256 -11.76 18.37 -30.81
CA GLU A 256 -13.07 18.37 -31.49
C GLU A 256 -13.50 19.80 -31.87
N LEU A 257 -13.35 20.77 -30.96
CA LEU A 257 -13.64 22.19 -31.21
C LEU A 257 -12.85 22.72 -32.41
N LYS A 258 -11.57 22.35 -32.53
CA LYS A 258 -10.70 22.75 -33.65
C LYS A 258 -11.20 22.22 -34.99
N GLN A 259 -11.59 20.94 -35.06
CA GLN A 259 -12.14 20.34 -36.28
C GLN A 259 -13.46 20.99 -36.73
N TYR A 260 -14.32 21.37 -35.77
CA TYR A 260 -15.54 22.13 -36.06
C TYR A 260 -15.26 23.55 -36.55
N LEU A 261 -14.30 24.26 -35.95
CA LEU A 261 -13.93 25.62 -36.35
C LEU A 261 -13.31 25.67 -37.75
N ASP A 262 -12.49 24.68 -38.11
CA ASP A 262 -11.96 24.52 -39.47
C ASP A 262 -13.08 24.32 -40.51
N THR A 263 -14.09 23.51 -40.17
CA THR A 263 -15.27 23.27 -41.02
C THR A 263 -16.12 24.53 -41.19
N LEU A 264 -16.32 25.30 -40.12
CA LEU A 264 -16.99 26.60 -40.15
C LEU A 264 -16.26 27.63 -41.04
N ALA A 265 -14.93 27.65 -40.99
CA ALA A 265 -14.10 28.53 -41.81
C ALA A 265 -14.24 28.21 -43.32
N VAL A 266 -14.30 26.93 -43.70
CA VAL A 266 -14.54 26.48 -45.09
C VAL A 266 -15.92 26.96 -45.60
N HIS A 267 -16.96 26.81 -44.78
CA HIS A 267 -18.30 27.29 -45.11
C HIS A 267 -18.37 28.82 -45.23
N ALA A 268 -17.67 29.55 -44.36
CA ALA A 268 -17.52 31.01 -44.44
C ALA A 268 -16.81 31.46 -45.74
N GLY A 269 -15.74 30.76 -46.13
CA GLY A 269 -15.01 30.98 -47.39
C GLY A 269 -15.90 30.77 -48.62
N THR A 270 -16.70 29.71 -48.62
CA THR A 270 -17.69 29.41 -49.68
C THR A 270 -18.71 30.54 -49.82
N LEU A 271 -19.14 31.14 -48.69
CA LEU A 271 -20.03 32.30 -48.70
C LEU A 271 -19.36 33.56 -49.29
N LYS A 272 -18.06 33.76 -49.05
CA LYS A 272 -17.26 34.88 -49.59
C LYS A 272 -17.21 34.82 -51.12
N GLN A 273 -16.97 33.65 -51.71
CA GLN A 273 -16.83 33.46 -53.18
C GLN A 273 -18.10 33.77 -54.01
N ILE A 274 -19.28 33.89 -53.40
CA ILE A 274 -20.53 34.23 -54.11
C ILE A 274 -20.52 35.69 -54.66
N THR A 275 -19.61 36.56 -54.21
CA THR A 275 -19.55 37.96 -54.66
C THR A 275 -18.94 38.17 -56.06
N SER A 276 -18.19 37.21 -56.61
CA SER A 276 -17.40 37.41 -57.85
C SER A 276 -18.02 36.88 -59.15
N ASN A 277 -19.24 36.33 -59.15
CA ASN A 277 -19.81 35.63 -60.32
C ASN A 277 -20.85 36.45 -61.14
N THR A 278 -20.79 36.37 -62.47
CA THR A 278 -21.67 37.05 -63.45
C THR A 278 -23.14 36.56 -63.43
N LYS A 279 -24.08 37.38 -63.95
CA LYS A 279 -25.56 37.27 -63.76
C LYS A 279 -26.17 35.87 -64.03
N LYS A 280 -25.67 35.06 -64.97
CA LYS A 280 -26.20 33.71 -65.31
C LYS A 280 -25.69 32.60 -64.36
N LYS A 281 -24.48 32.71 -63.79
CA LYS A 281 -23.91 31.79 -62.78
C LYS A 281 -24.49 31.99 -61.37
N LYS A 282 -25.24 33.08 -61.13
CA LYS A 282 -25.79 33.45 -59.81
C LYS A 282 -26.88 32.52 -59.28
N LYS A 283 -27.77 31.95 -60.11
CA LYS A 283 -28.88 31.11 -59.61
C LYS A 283 -28.39 29.76 -59.07
N LYS A 284 -27.41 29.14 -59.76
CA LYS A 284 -26.73 27.91 -59.32
C LYS A 284 -25.88 28.17 -58.07
N ALA A 285 -25.12 29.26 -58.05
CA ALA A 285 -24.33 29.67 -56.88
C ALA A 285 -25.20 29.97 -55.65
N ILE A 286 -26.36 30.62 -55.82
CA ILE A 286 -27.30 30.88 -54.71
C ILE A 286 -27.92 29.57 -54.19
N ARG A 287 -28.23 28.60 -55.06
CA ARG A 287 -28.72 27.28 -54.63
C ARG A 287 -27.64 26.51 -53.85
N ALA A 288 -26.40 26.50 -54.35
CA ALA A 288 -25.26 25.90 -53.65
C ALA A 288 -25.02 26.57 -52.29
N ALA A 289 -25.09 27.91 -52.24
CA ALA A 289 -24.99 28.67 -51.00
C ALA A 289 -26.09 28.35 -50.00
N LYS A 290 -27.34 28.23 -50.45
CA LYS A 290 -28.45 27.83 -49.57
C LYS A 290 -28.27 26.41 -49.05
N LYS A 291 -27.73 25.49 -49.85
CA LYS A 291 -27.38 24.13 -49.43
C LYS A 291 -26.27 24.16 -48.37
N ALA A 292 -25.21 24.93 -48.59
CA ALA A 292 -24.11 25.10 -47.64
C ALA A 292 -24.56 25.75 -46.33
N ILE A 293 -25.43 26.78 -46.37
CA ILE A 293 -25.98 27.38 -45.15
C ILE A 293 -26.90 26.40 -44.41
N LYS A 294 -27.59 25.49 -45.13
CA LYS A 294 -28.44 24.48 -44.49
C LYS A 294 -27.59 23.46 -43.73
N ALA A 295 -26.52 22.96 -44.34
CA ALA A 295 -25.55 22.10 -43.67
C ALA A 295 -24.93 22.79 -42.45
N LEU A 296 -24.51 24.05 -42.60
CA LEU A 296 -23.98 24.87 -41.51
C LEU A 296 -24.96 25.01 -40.32
N ILE A 297 -26.26 25.12 -40.58
CA ILE A 297 -27.28 25.20 -39.52
C ILE A 297 -27.44 23.86 -38.78
N GLU A 298 -27.29 22.74 -39.48
CA GLU A 298 -27.33 21.39 -38.89
C GLU A 298 -26.09 21.17 -38.01
N GLU A 299 -24.89 21.53 -38.52
CA GLU A 299 -23.62 21.47 -37.78
C GLU A 299 -23.60 22.39 -36.54
N MET A 300 -24.03 23.65 -36.67
CA MET A 300 -24.14 24.56 -35.52
C MET A 300 -25.18 24.10 -34.47
N GLY A 301 -26.16 23.30 -34.89
CA GLY A 301 -27.12 22.67 -33.98
C GLY A 301 -26.49 21.55 -33.15
N ALA A 302 -25.62 20.73 -33.75
CA ALA A 302 -24.85 19.71 -33.05
C ALA A 302 -23.84 20.33 -32.06
N PHE A 303 -23.15 21.40 -32.48
CA PHE A 303 -22.23 22.16 -31.61
C PHE A 303 -22.90 22.66 -30.31
N SER A 304 -24.14 23.17 -30.43
CA SER A 304 -24.90 23.67 -29.27
C SER A 304 -25.35 22.57 -28.31
N LEU A 305 -25.46 21.31 -28.75
CA LEU A 305 -25.81 20.17 -27.91
C LEU A 305 -24.57 19.67 -27.15
N ASN A 306 -23.41 19.58 -27.82
CA ASN A 306 -22.14 19.18 -27.17
C ASN A 306 -21.69 20.19 -26.10
N ALA A 307 -21.91 21.50 -26.32
CA ALA A 307 -21.59 22.53 -25.32
C ALA A 307 -22.50 22.47 -24.08
N SER A 308 -23.69 21.88 -24.14
CA SER A 308 -24.63 21.85 -23.00
C SER A 308 -24.35 20.78 -21.94
N GLY A 309 -23.41 19.85 -22.21
CA GLY A 309 -22.99 18.79 -21.28
C GLY A 309 -21.69 19.07 -20.50
N ALA A 310 -20.97 20.15 -20.83
CA ALA A 310 -19.74 20.54 -20.13
C ALA A 310 -20.05 21.55 -19.00
N SER A 311 -19.24 21.58 -17.95
CA SER A 311 -19.29 22.64 -16.93
C SER A 311 -18.83 23.96 -17.56
N LEU A 312 -19.78 24.74 -18.08
CA LEU A 312 -19.53 25.94 -18.86
C LEU A 312 -19.03 27.10 -17.98
N THR A 313 -17.89 27.68 -18.34
CA THR A 313 -17.36 28.94 -17.80
C THR A 313 -18.15 30.14 -18.32
N ALA A 314 -17.96 31.33 -17.74
CA ALA A 314 -18.66 32.57 -18.17
C ALA A 314 -18.42 32.92 -19.65
N SER A 315 -17.27 32.52 -20.22
CA SER A 315 -16.98 32.61 -21.66
C SER A 315 -17.89 31.70 -22.49
N ASP A 316 -18.23 30.53 -21.99
CA ASP A 316 -18.97 29.53 -22.77
C ASP A 316 -20.47 29.88 -22.91
N VAL A 317 -21.05 30.58 -21.93
CA VAL A 317 -22.40 31.15 -22.03
C VAL A 317 -22.48 32.16 -23.18
N THR A 318 -21.45 33.00 -23.34
CA THR A 318 -21.42 33.97 -24.45
C THR A 318 -21.32 33.28 -25.81
N VAL A 319 -20.55 32.20 -25.90
CA VAL A 319 -20.44 31.39 -27.13
C VAL A 319 -21.80 30.77 -27.48
N LEU A 320 -22.54 30.21 -26.52
CA LEU A 320 -23.85 29.60 -26.76
C LEU A 320 -24.90 30.63 -27.26
N GLU A 321 -24.92 31.83 -26.67
CA GLU A 321 -25.79 32.94 -27.09
C GLU A 321 -25.46 33.42 -28.52
N LEU A 322 -24.17 33.55 -28.84
CA LEU A 322 -23.68 33.92 -30.16
C LEU A 322 -24.01 32.84 -31.21
N THR A 323 -23.84 31.57 -30.85
CA THR A 323 -24.18 30.43 -31.71
C THR A 323 -25.68 30.45 -32.07
N THR A 324 -26.52 30.75 -31.08
CA THR A 324 -27.97 30.91 -31.25
C THR A 324 -28.32 32.08 -32.16
N ASP A 325 -27.67 33.24 -31.98
CA ASP A 325 -27.89 34.43 -32.80
C ASP A 325 -27.44 34.23 -34.27
N VAL A 326 -26.27 33.62 -34.49
CA VAL A 326 -25.76 33.27 -35.82
C VAL A 326 -26.72 32.28 -36.50
N THR A 327 -27.14 31.21 -35.82
CA THR A 327 -28.10 30.23 -36.34
C THR A 327 -29.43 30.88 -36.72
N LYS A 328 -29.94 31.79 -35.89
CA LYS A 328 -31.18 32.56 -36.17
C LYS A 328 -31.03 33.45 -37.40
N LYS A 329 -29.88 34.11 -37.56
CA LYS A 329 -29.56 34.94 -38.73
C LYS A 329 -29.41 34.10 -40.00
N LEU A 330 -28.82 32.91 -39.93
CA LEU A 330 -28.67 31.97 -41.05
C LEU A 330 -30.02 31.36 -41.47
N LYS A 331 -30.84 30.87 -40.52
CA LYS A 331 -32.22 30.38 -40.79
C LYS A 331 -33.07 31.44 -41.49
N LYS A 332 -32.95 32.71 -41.06
CA LYS A 332 -33.62 33.85 -41.71
C LYS A 332 -33.07 34.17 -43.10
N ALA A 333 -31.80 33.87 -43.39
CA ALA A 333 -31.22 34.09 -44.71
C ALA A 333 -31.74 33.08 -45.74
N ILE A 334 -31.90 31.80 -45.37
CA ILE A 334 -32.36 30.74 -46.29
C ILE A 334 -33.80 30.95 -46.77
N LYS A 335 -34.71 31.38 -45.88
CA LYS A 335 -36.16 31.53 -46.15
C LYS A 335 -36.52 32.63 -47.16
N LEU A 336 -35.56 33.43 -47.62
CA LEU A 336 -35.81 34.59 -48.47
C LEU A 336 -35.72 34.27 -49.98
N ASN A 337 -36.50 34.99 -50.80
CA ASN A 337 -36.42 34.87 -52.26
C ASN A 337 -35.06 35.40 -52.79
N HIS A 338 -34.73 35.13 -54.06
CA HIS A 338 -33.40 35.44 -54.61
C HIS A 338 -33.01 36.93 -54.50
N ALA A 339 -33.97 37.86 -54.60
CA ALA A 339 -33.71 39.29 -54.48
C ALA A 339 -33.43 39.70 -53.02
N GLN A 340 -34.19 39.14 -52.08
CA GLN A 340 -34.07 39.40 -50.65
C GLN A 340 -32.81 38.74 -50.02
N PHE A 341 -32.40 37.58 -50.53
CA PHE A 341 -31.17 36.88 -50.11
C PHE A 341 -29.93 37.78 -50.24
N LYS A 342 -29.85 38.57 -51.33
CA LYS A 342 -28.74 39.49 -51.60
C LYS A 342 -28.57 40.56 -50.52
N LYS A 343 -29.67 41.06 -49.93
CA LYS A 343 -29.66 42.10 -48.89
C LYS A 343 -29.24 41.54 -47.52
N ARG A 344 -29.61 40.30 -47.21
CA ARG A 344 -29.33 39.68 -45.89
C ARG A 344 -28.05 38.84 -45.84
N LYS A 345 -27.47 38.43 -46.98
CA LYS A 345 -26.19 37.71 -47.06
C LYS A 345 -25.05 38.40 -46.29
N LYS A 346 -24.88 39.73 -46.46
CA LYS A 346 -23.82 40.49 -45.78
C LYS A 346 -23.94 40.42 -44.25
N ARG A 347 -25.17 40.37 -43.73
CA ARG A 347 -25.42 40.28 -42.27
C ARG A 347 -25.10 38.88 -41.73
N ALA A 348 -25.43 37.83 -42.47
CA ALA A 348 -25.08 36.45 -42.10
C ALA A 348 -23.55 36.25 -42.14
N GLN A 349 -22.89 36.77 -43.18
CA GLN A 349 -21.43 36.71 -43.31
C GLN A 349 -20.73 37.46 -42.17
N LYS A 350 -21.18 38.69 -41.84
CA LYS A 350 -20.63 39.45 -40.71
C LYS A 350 -20.84 38.72 -39.37
N ALA A 351 -21.98 38.05 -39.18
CA ALA A 351 -22.24 37.29 -37.96
C ALA A 351 -21.26 36.10 -37.82
N ILE A 352 -21.01 35.36 -38.91
CA ILE A 352 -20.03 34.26 -38.91
C ILE A 352 -18.60 34.79 -38.67
N THR A 353 -18.19 35.86 -39.36
CA THR A 353 -16.85 36.44 -39.18
C THR A 353 -16.62 36.97 -37.77
N ASN A 354 -17.63 37.63 -37.17
CA ASN A 354 -17.53 38.08 -35.79
C ASN A 354 -17.45 36.91 -34.80
N PHE A 355 -18.17 35.82 -35.07
CA PHE A 355 -18.12 34.61 -34.26
C PHE A 355 -16.73 33.95 -34.29
N LEU A 356 -16.13 33.82 -35.49
CA LEU A 356 -14.78 33.29 -35.64
C LEU A 356 -13.71 34.16 -34.95
N ALA A 357 -13.78 35.48 -35.13
CA ALA A 357 -12.82 36.41 -34.53
C ALA A 357 -12.84 36.41 -32.98
N LEU A 358 -14.02 36.20 -32.38
CA LEU A 358 -14.17 36.05 -30.93
C LEU A 358 -13.54 34.76 -30.40
N LEU A 359 -13.42 33.73 -31.24
CA LEU A 359 -12.79 32.45 -30.91
C LEU A 359 -11.31 32.39 -31.29
N GLY A 360 -10.73 33.51 -31.75
CA GLY A 360 -9.31 33.60 -32.11
C GLY A 360 -8.96 33.18 -33.54
N PHE A 361 -9.94 33.08 -34.45
CA PHE A 361 -9.78 32.66 -35.84
C PHE A 361 -10.03 33.75 -36.89
#